data_AF-A0A7R8ZV77-F1
#
_entry.id   AF-A0A7R8ZV77-F1
#
_cell.length_a   1.000
_cell.length_b   1.000
_cell.length_c   1.000
_cell.angle_alpha   90.00
_cell.angle_beta   90.00
_cell.angle_gamma   90.00
#
_symmetry.space_group_name_H-M   'P 1'
#
loop_
_entity.id
_entity.type
_entity.pdbx_description
1 polymer ?
#
loop_
_entity_poly.entity_id
_entity_poly.type
_entity_poly.pdbx_seq_one_letter_code
_entity_poly.pdbx_strand_id
1 'polypeptide(L)'
;QGYDHDVEYGNSKIFIRSPRTLFQLEEARTRLIPAIVTFIQKLWRGTLTRWWYKKLRAALTILHWYRRMKIRKYIFKLQDHFRNVRQMPDFGKHLRFPPPPIIIKDSVHFLHKVHRKWWAFKVLERFPRAEWPQLRLKILAADVLLGKRIDWGYHRQWEGNYLAKTSENPQAAQFQRAVEHIKQKDGVQQ
;
A
#
# COMPACT_ATOMS: atom_id res chain seq x y z
N GLN A 1 30.93 24.14 -59.48
CA GLN A 1 30.90 24.43 -60.93
C GLN A 1 32.18 25.17 -61.23
N GLY A 2 33.10 24.63 -62.04
CA GLY A 2 34.33 25.37 -62.34
C GLY A 2 35.55 24.62 -62.85
N TYR A 3 35.51 23.30 -63.07
CA TYR A 3 36.70 22.54 -63.49
C TYR A 3 36.63 21.94 -64.89
N ASP A 4 35.59 22.27 -65.67
CA ASP A 4 35.37 21.71 -67.02
C ASP A 4 36.49 22.03 -68.01
N HIS A 5 37.29 23.08 -67.75
CA HIS A 5 38.43 23.45 -68.57
C HIS A 5 39.72 22.67 -68.25
N ASP A 6 39.76 21.96 -67.12
CA ASP A 6 40.96 21.26 -66.60
C ASP A 6 40.74 19.74 -66.44
N VAL A 7 39.53 19.27 -66.72
CA VAL A 7 39.09 17.88 -66.56
C VAL A 7 38.54 17.36 -67.89
N GLU A 8 39.06 16.23 -68.35
CA GLU A 8 38.58 15.50 -69.52
C GLU A 8 38.10 14.11 -69.13
N TYR A 9 36.97 13.67 -69.69
CA TYR A 9 36.36 12.37 -69.39
C TYR A 9 36.69 11.36 -70.48
N GLY A 10 37.49 10.35 -70.16
CA GLY A 10 37.68 9.18 -71.00
C GLY A 10 36.64 8.09 -70.71
N ASN A 11 36.55 7.08 -71.58
CA ASN A 11 35.56 5.99 -71.45
C ASN A 11 35.57 5.27 -70.09
N SER A 12 36.73 5.19 -69.43
CA SER A 12 36.87 4.49 -68.14
C SER A 12 37.57 5.30 -67.05
N LYS A 13 38.14 6.46 -67.38
CA LYS A 13 38.98 7.26 -66.47
C LYS A 13 38.80 8.75 -66.70
N ILE A 14 38.97 9.52 -65.63
CA ILE A 14 38.98 10.98 -65.66
C ILE A 14 40.44 11.44 -65.69
N PHE A 15 40.76 12.35 -66.61
CA PHE A 15 42.09 12.94 -66.76
C PHE A 15 42.04 14.39 -66.30
N ILE A 16 42.90 14.74 -65.33
CA ILE A 16 43.01 16.09 -64.79
C ILE A 16 44.37 16.63 -65.21
N ARG A 17 44.42 17.79 -65.87
CA ARG A 17 45.69 18.35 -66.37
C ARG A 17 46.51 18.99 -65.26
N SER A 18 45.92 19.83 -64.42
CA SER A 18 46.65 20.53 -63.36
C SER A 18 46.57 19.79 -62.01
N PRO A 19 47.71 19.61 -61.31
CA PRO A 19 47.68 19.07 -59.94
C PRO A 19 46.91 19.98 -58.98
N ARG A 20 46.80 21.28 -59.27
CA ARG A 20 46.10 22.27 -58.44
C ARG A 20 44.62 21.94 -58.26
N THR A 21 43.95 21.50 -59.32
CA THR A 21 42.53 21.13 -59.29
C THR A 21 42.31 19.89 -58.44
N LEU A 22 43.17 18.88 -58.55
CA LEU A 22 43.11 17.69 -57.71
C LEU A 22 43.29 18.05 -56.22
N PHE A 23 44.26 18.90 -55.89
CA PHE A 23 44.48 19.33 -54.50
C PHE A 23 43.31 20.13 -53.93
N GLN A 24 42.68 21.02 -54.72
CA GLN A 24 41.49 21.75 -54.29
C GLN A 24 40.30 20.82 -54.02
N LEU A 25 40.10 19.80 -54.85
CA LEU A 25 39.07 18.78 -54.65
C LEU A 25 39.32 17.95 -53.40
N GLU A 26 40.56 17.53 -53.16
CA GLU A 26 40.94 16.80 -51.95
C GLU A 26 40.85 17.65 -50.69
N GLU A 27 41.18 18.95 -50.76
CA GLU A 27 41.01 19.87 -49.63
C GLU A 27 39.52 20.06 -49.30
N ALA A 28 38.66 20.27 -50.32
CA ALA A 28 37.22 20.36 -50.14
C ALA A 28 36.63 19.06 -49.56
N ARG A 29 37.10 17.89 -50.04
CA ARG A 29 36.76 16.59 -49.48
C ARG A 29 37.17 16.50 -48.01
N THR A 30 38.41 16.85 -47.69
CA THR A 30 38.95 16.81 -46.32
C THR A 30 38.18 17.72 -45.36
N ARG A 31 37.72 18.89 -45.82
CA ARG A 31 36.87 19.79 -45.04
C ARG A 31 35.50 19.19 -44.70
N LEU A 32 34.93 18.36 -45.57
CA LEU A 32 33.61 17.73 -45.37
C LEU A 32 33.68 16.47 -44.49
N ILE A 33 34.79 15.73 -44.51
CA ILE A 33 34.95 14.47 -43.77
C ILE A 33 34.58 14.60 -42.28
N PRO A 34 35.04 15.60 -41.51
CA PRO A 34 34.69 15.72 -40.09
C PRO A 34 33.18 15.84 -39.83
N ALA A 35 32.47 16.57 -40.68
CA ALA A 35 31.02 16.74 -40.57
C ALA A 35 30.29 15.42 -40.85
N ILE A 36 30.72 14.69 -41.89
CA ILE A 36 30.17 13.36 -42.22
C ILE A 36 30.44 12.36 -41.08
N VAL A 37 31.66 12.33 -40.55
CA VAL A 37 32.03 11.45 -39.44
C VAL A 37 31.16 11.73 -38.21
N THR A 38 31.01 13.01 -37.85
CA THR A 38 30.14 13.42 -36.73
C THR A 38 28.69 13.03 -36.99
N PHE A 39 28.22 13.15 -38.22
CA PHE A 39 26.87 12.74 -38.62
C PHE A 39 26.65 11.22 -38.43
N ILE A 40 27.59 10.39 -38.87
CA ILE A 40 27.49 8.93 -38.69
C ILE A 40 27.57 8.58 -37.19
N GLN A 41 28.50 9.19 -36.47
CA GLN A 41 28.67 8.95 -35.03
C GLN A 41 27.42 9.34 -34.23
N LYS A 42 26.80 10.49 -34.50
CA LYS A 42 25.58 10.91 -33.81
C LYS A 42 24.39 10.00 -34.14
N LEU A 43 24.27 9.54 -35.39
CA LEU A 43 23.24 8.60 -35.79
C LEU A 43 23.40 7.28 -35.04
N TRP A 44 24.61 6.72 -35.03
CA TRP A 44 24.91 5.46 -34.36
C TRP A 44 24.72 5.51 -32.84
N ARG A 45 25.21 6.58 -32.18
CA ARG A 45 24.94 6.78 -30.75
C ARG A 45 23.43 6.86 -30.48
N GLY A 46 22.69 7.54 -31.36
CA GLY A 46 21.23 7.62 -31.26
C GLY A 46 20.51 6.30 -31.50
N THR A 47 20.98 5.42 -32.40
CA THR A 47 20.36 4.11 -32.64
C THR A 47 20.58 3.20 -31.43
N LEU A 48 21.79 3.16 -30.87
CA LEU A 48 22.11 2.40 -29.66
C LEU A 48 21.23 2.80 -28.48
N THR A 49 21.09 4.10 -28.20
CA THR A 49 20.24 4.59 -27.11
C THR A 49 18.77 4.21 -27.32
N ARG A 50 18.25 4.31 -28.55
CA ARG A 50 16.87 3.91 -28.86
C ARG A 50 16.64 2.41 -28.65
N TRP A 51 17.60 1.57 -29.03
CA TRP A 51 17.53 0.13 -28.79
C TRP A 51 17.54 -0.21 -27.31
N TRP A 52 18.46 0.39 -26.55
CA TRP A 52 18.52 0.22 -25.10
C TRP A 52 17.21 0.67 -24.43
N TYR A 53 16.69 1.84 -24.80
CA TYR A 53 15.45 2.36 -24.24
C TYR A 53 14.23 1.48 -24.55
N LYS A 54 14.14 0.92 -25.77
CA LYS A 54 13.08 -0.07 -26.11
C LYS A 54 13.16 -1.30 -25.20
N LYS A 55 14.36 -1.83 -24.97
CA LYS A 55 14.58 -2.97 -24.05
C LYS A 55 14.21 -2.61 -22.61
N LEU A 56 14.61 -1.42 -22.14
CA LEU A 56 14.25 -0.94 -20.80
C LEU A 56 12.74 -0.84 -20.62
N ARG A 57 12.02 -0.24 -21.59
CA ARG A 57 10.56 -0.15 -21.54
C ARG A 57 9.91 -1.52 -21.49
N ALA A 58 10.36 -2.47 -22.31
CA ALA A 58 9.87 -3.84 -22.27
C ALA A 58 10.10 -4.49 -20.90
N ALA A 59 11.29 -4.33 -20.31
CA ALA A 59 11.61 -4.84 -18.98
C ALA A 59 10.72 -4.24 -17.88
N LEU A 60 10.46 -2.92 -17.93
CA LEU A 60 9.54 -2.26 -16.99
C LEU A 60 8.11 -2.77 -17.14
N THR A 61 7.64 -3.01 -18.36
CA THR A 61 6.33 -3.61 -18.61
C THR A 61 6.25 -5.02 -18.02
N ILE A 62 7.25 -5.87 -18.26
CA ILE A 62 7.31 -7.23 -17.70
C ILE A 62 7.30 -7.18 -16.16
N LEU A 63 8.11 -6.29 -15.57
CA LEU A 63 8.19 -6.11 -14.13
C LEU A 63 6.84 -5.67 -13.53
N HIS A 64 6.13 -4.76 -14.19
CA HIS A 64 4.79 -4.32 -13.78
C HIS A 64 3.80 -5.50 -13.72
N TRP A 65 3.72 -6.29 -14.79
CA TRP A 65 2.83 -7.46 -14.84
C TRP A 65 3.23 -8.54 -13.84
N TYR A 66 4.53 -8.79 -13.68
CA TYR A 66 5.05 -9.70 -12.66
C TYR A 66 4.64 -9.29 -11.24
N ARG A 67 4.77 -7.99 -10.90
CA ARG A 67 4.33 -7.46 -9.60
C ARG A 67 2.83 -7.70 -9.39
N ARG A 68 1.99 -7.38 -10.38
CA ARG A 68 0.54 -7.62 -10.30
C ARG A 68 0.20 -9.09 -10.11
N MET A 69 0.85 -9.99 -10.85
CA MET A 69 0.66 -11.43 -10.73
C MET A 69 1.04 -11.93 -9.32
N LYS A 70 2.17 -11.48 -8.76
CA LYS A 70 2.59 -11.85 -7.40
C LYS A 70 1.61 -11.36 -6.34
N ILE A 71 1.08 -10.14 -6.49
CA ILE A 71 0.01 -9.61 -5.63
C ILE A 71 -1.22 -10.49 -5.69
N ARG A 72 -1.72 -10.77 -6.89
CA ARG A 72 -2.92 -11.59 -7.08
C ARG A 72 -2.75 -13.00 -6.49
N LYS A 73 -1.59 -13.64 -6.73
CA LYS A 73 -1.29 -14.95 -6.16
C LYS A 73 -1.28 -14.94 -4.63
N TYR A 74 -0.71 -13.89 -4.02
CA TYR A 74 -0.69 -13.75 -2.57
C TYR A 74 -2.09 -13.52 -1.98
N ILE A 75 -2.91 -12.68 -2.62
CA ILE A 75 -4.31 -12.46 -2.22
C ILE A 75 -5.12 -13.76 -2.30
N PHE A 76 -4.98 -14.54 -3.37
CA PHE A 76 -5.66 -15.85 -3.44
C PHE A 76 -5.20 -16.80 -2.35
N LYS A 77 -3.90 -16.84 -2.05
CA LYS A 77 -3.38 -17.62 -0.92
C LYS A 77 -3.99 -17.17 0.41
N LEU A 78 -4.15 -15.86 0.62
CA LEU A 78 -4.84 -15.34 1.80
C LEU A 78 -6.32 -15.73 1.83
N GLN A 79 -7.02 -15.59 0.71
CA GLN A 79 -8.43 -15.96 0.64
C GLN A 79 -8.66 -17.43 0.99
N ASP A 80 -7.83 -18.32 0.47
CA ASP A 80 -7.88 -19.74 0.78
C ASP A 80 -7.53 -20.02 2.25
N HIS A 81 -6.45 -19.39 2.75
CA HIS A 81 -6.01 -19.53 4.13
C HIS A 81 -7.07 -19.05 5.15
N PHE A 82 -7.83 -18.01 4.81
CA PHE A 82 -8.88 -17.43 5.65
C PHE A 82 -10.30 -17.92 5.30
N ARG A 83 -10.46 -18.89 4.40
CA ARG A 83 -11.77 -19.28 3.82
C ARG A 83 -12.82 -19.63 4.85
N ASN A 84 -12.45 -20.38 5.89
CA ASN A 84 -13.36 -20.89 6.92
C ASN A 84 -13.25 -20.14 8.26
N VAL A 85 -12.54 -19.01 8.28
CA VAL A 85 -12.20 -18.31 9.53
C VAL A 85 -13.44 -17.82 10.29
N ARG A 86 -14.54 -17.54 9.59
CA ARG A 86 -15.81 -17.16 10.23
C ARG A 86 -16.43 -18.29 11.07
N GLN A 87 -16.20 -19.55 10.70
CA GLN A 87 -16.77 -20.72 11.38
C GLN A 87 -15.90 -21.21 12.54
N MET A 88 -14.65 -20.74 12.63
CA MET A 88 -13.74 -21.08 13.72
C MET A 88 -14.19 -20.42 15.04
N PRO A 89 -14.00 -21.08 16.20
CA PRO A 89 -14.44 -20.57 17.50
C PRO A 89 -13.82 -19.20 17.85
N ASP A 90 -12.54 -19.01 17.52
CA ASP A 90 -11.77 -17.79 17.80
C ASP A 90 -11.78 -16.76 16.66
N PHE A 91 -12.57 -16.98 15.61
CA PHE A 91 -12.58 -16.18 14.38
C PHE A 91 -11.17 -15.97 13.78
N GLY A 92 -10.28 -16.94 13.92
CA GLY A 92 -8.93 -16.88 13.36
C GLY A 92 -7.95 -15.98 14.10
N LYS A 93 -8.19 -15.64 15.38
CA LYS A 93 -7.25 -14.86 16.22
C LYS A 93 -5.81 -15.38 16.18
N HIS A 94 -5.65 -16.70 16.23
CA HIS A 94 -4.35 -17.37 16.26
C HIS A 94 -3.83 -17.77 14.87
N LEU A 95 -4.57 -17.46 13.81
CA LEU A 95 -4.17 -17.79 12.45
C LEU A 95 -3.02 -16.86 12.01
N ARG A 96 -1.88 -17.45 11.65
CA ARG A 96 -0.70 -16.70 11.22
C ARG A 96 -0.82 -16.34 9.75
N PHE A 97 -0.67 -15.06 9.42
CA PHE A 97 -0.61 -14.65 8.03
C PHE A 97 0.57 -15.34 7.32
N PRO A 98 0.37 -15.87 6.10
CA PRO A 98 1.44 -16.45 5.31
C PRO A 98 2.52 -15.40 5.02
N PRO A 99 3.79 -15.80 4.86
CA PRO A 99 4.88 -14.87 4.62
C PRO A 99 4.65 -14.09 3.32
N PRO A 100 4.73 -12.75 3.34
CA PRO A 100 4.47 -11.94 2.16
C PRO A 100 5.65 -11.95 1.19
N PRO A 101 5.39 -11.86 -0.13
CA PRO A 101 6.45 -11.62 -1.09
C PRO A 101 7.04 -10.21 -0.90
N ILE A 102 8.32 -10.04 -1.22
CA ILE A 102 9.09 -8.79 -1.04
C ILE A 102 8.34 -7.57 -1.59
N ILE A 103 7.70 -7.72 -2.75
CA ILE A 103 6.95 -6.67 -3.46
C ILE A 103 5.83 -6.03 -2.62
N ILE A 104 5.26 -6.77 -1.65
CA ILE A 104 4.07 -6.36 -0.88
C ILE A 104 4.39 -6.25 0.62
N LYS A 105 5.64 -6.50 1.01
CA LYS A 105 6.05 -6.57 2.42
C LYS A 105 5.54 -5.35 3.20
N ASP A 106 5.69 -4.16 2.61
CA ASP A 106 5.28 -2.91 3.22
C ASP A 106 3.76 -2.75 3.25
N SER A 107 3.02 -3.21 2.24
CA SER A 107 1.55 -3.06 2.20
C SER A 107 0.78 -4.09 3.04
N VAL A 108 1.43 -5.17 3.49
CA VAL A 108 0.77 -6.26 4.23
C VAL A 108 0.23 -5.81 5.60
N HIS A 109 0.84 -4.79 6.22
CA HIS A 109 0.32 -4.24 7.48
C HIS A 109 -1.14 -3.76 7.35
N PHE A 110 -1.53 -3.25 6.17
CA PHE A 110 -2.90 -2.82 5.91
C PHE A 110 -3.86 -4.01 5.95
N LEU A 111 -3.47 -5.14 5.33
CA LEU A 111 -4.26 -6.37 5.37
C LEU A 111 -4.42 -6.90 6.80
N HIS A 112 -3.37 -6.81 7.61
CA HIS A 112 -3.45 -7.13 9.04
C HIS A 112 -4.44 -6.20 9.77
N LYS A 113 -4.41 -4.90 9.48
CA LYS A 113 -5.32 -3.92 10.09
C LYS A 113 -6.78 -4.20 9.70
N VAL A 114 -7.05 -4.51 8.43
CA VAL A 114 -8.38 -4.90 7.95
C VAL A 114 -8.87 -6.15 8.67
N HIS A 115 -8.04 -7.19 8.74
CA HIS A 115 -8.39 -8.43 9.45
C HIS A 115 -8.65 -8.18 10.93
N ARG A 116 -7.80 -7.41 11.62
CA ARG A 116 -7.99 -7.07 13.05
C ARG A 116 -9.28 -6.30 13.29
N LYS A 117 -9.63 -5.35 12.41
CA LYS A 117 -10.90 -4.61 12.49
C LYS A 117 -12.10 -5.53 12.29
N TRP A 118 -12.06 -6.38 11.26
CA TRP A 118 -13.10 -7.37 11.01
C TRP A 118 -13.24 -8.33 12.20
N TRP A 119 -12.14 -8.84 12.72
CA TRP A 119 -12.12 -9.73 13.87
C TRP A 119 -12.74 -9.07 15.11
N ALA A 120 -12.33 -7.85 15.45
CA ALA A 120 -12.91 -7.08 16.56
C ALA A 120 -14.42 -6.88 16.36
N PHE A 121 -14.86 -6.55 15.15
CA PHE A 121 -16.27 -6.45 14.82
C PHE A 121 -17.01 -7.78 15.05
N LYS A 122 -16.48 -8.90 14.57
CA LYS A 122 -17.09 -10.24 14.75
C LYS A 122 -17.16 -10.66 16.22
N VAL A 123 -16.18 -10.29 17.04
CA VAL A 123 -16.19 -10.54 18.48
C VAL A 123 -17.29 -9.72 19.15
N LEU A 124 -17.40 -8.43 18.82
CA LEU A 124 -18.40 -7.52 19.39
C LEU A 124 -19.83 -7.80 18.91
N GLU A 125 -20.01 -8.37 17.72
CA GLU A 125 -21.31 -8.73 17.15
C GLU A 125 -22.09 -9.73 18.02
N ARG A 126 -21.39 -10.49 18.89
CA ARG A 126 -22.03 -11.41 19.86
C ARG A 126 -22.81 -10.69 20.96
N PHE A 127 -22.59 -9.38 21.18
CA PHE A 127 -23.18 -8.61 22.27
C PHE A 127 -24.17 -7.56 21.76
N PRO A 128 -25.40 -7.49 22.32
CA PRO A 128 -26.37 -6.45 21.99
C PRO A 128 -25.82 -5.04 22.21
N ARG A 129 -26.17 -4.08 21.34
CA ARG A 129 -25.66 -2.70 21.45
C ARG A 129 -26.03 -2.01 22.76
N ALA A 130 -27.15 -2.39 23.38
CA ALA A 130 -27.58 -1.87 24.68
C ALA A 130 -26.56 -2.19 25.80
N GLU A 131 -25.84 -3.31 25.70
CA GLU A 131 -24.88 -3.75 26.71
C GLU A 131 -23.48 -3.16 26.51
N TRP A 132 -23.23 -2.43 25.42
CA TRP A 132 -21.91 -1.91 25.09
C TRP A 132 -21.33 -0.93 26.13
N PRO A 133 -22.11 0.00 26.74
CA PRO A 133 -21.60 0.87 27.79
C PRO A 133 -21.02 0.08 28.96
N GLN A 134 -21.76 -0.94 29.39
CA GLN A 134 -21.33 -1.84 30.45
C GLN A 134 -20.14 -2.71 30.03
N LEU A 135 -20.12 -3.23 28.81
CA LEU A 135 -18.99 -4.01 28.29
C LEU A 135 -17.71 -3.18 28.34
N ARG A 136 -17.76 -1.91 27.96
CA ARG A 136 -16.61 -0.98 28.06
C ARG A 136 -16.14 -0.83 29.50
N LEU A 137 -17.06 -0.65 30.45
CA LEU A 137 -16.73 -0.58 31.88
C LEU A 137 -16.07 -1.87 32.36
N LYS A 138 -16.59 -3.04 31.95
CA LYS A 138 -16.00 -4.34 32.29
C LYS A 138 -14.60 -4.53 31.68
N ILE A 139 -14.37 -4.06 30.46
CA ILE A 139 -13.04 -4.11 29.82
C ILE A 139 -12.05 -3.22 30.59
N LEU A 140 -12.45 -2.01 30.98
CA LEU A 140 -11.62 -1.11 31.78
C LEU A 140 -11.33 -1.69 33.17
N ALA A 141 -12.34 -2.28 33.81
CA ALA A 141 -12.17 -2.96 35.09
C ALA A 141 -11.23 -4.17 34.95
N ALA A 142 -11.36 -4.95 33.89
CA ALA A 142 -10.47 -6.06 33.60
C ALA A 142 -9.02 -5.59 33.42
N ASP A 143 -8.77 -4.50 32.69
CA ASP A 143 -7.40 -3.98 32.49
C ASP A 143 -6.68 -3.66 33.82
N VAL A 144 -7.44 -3.20 34.83
CA VAL A 144 -6.89 -2.86 36.14
C VAL A 144 -6.82 -4.05 37.10
N LEU A 145 -7.84 -4.91 37.10
CA LEU A 145 -8.09 -5.93 38.13
C LEU A 145 -7.75 -7.36 37.72
N LEU A 146 -7.74 -7.67 36.41
CA LEU A 146 -7.47 -9.02 35.90
C LEU A 146 -6.07 -9.46 36.30
N GLY A 147 -5.97 -10.65 36.93
CA GLY A 147 -4.72 -11.19 37.44
C GLY A 147 -4.28 -10.63 38.80
N LYS A 148 -4.94 -9.58 39.32
CA LYS A 148 -4.69 -9.03 40.67
C LYS A 148 -5.72 -9.48 41.70
N ARG A 149 -6.94 -9.81 41.27
CA ARG A 149 -8.00 -10.39 42.09
C ARG A 149 -8.51 -11.69 41.48
N ILE A 150 -8.84 -12.66 42.33
CA ILE A 150 -9.38 -13.96 41.95
C ILE A 150 -10.75 -13.77 41.27
N ASP A 151 -11.63 -13.00 41.90
CA ASP A 151 -12.90 -12.57 41.33
C ASP A 151 -13.00 -11.04 41.40
N TRP A 152 -13.45 -10.45 40.30
CA TRP A 152 -13.70 -9.02 40.16
C TRP A 152 -15.13 -8.73 39.68
N GLY A 153 -16.02 -9.72 39.72
CA GLY A 153 -17.45 -9.55 39.52
C GLY A 153 -17.87 -9.45 38.04
N TYR A 154 -17.09 -10.00 37.11
CA TYR A 154 -17.37 -9.87 35.67
C TYR A 154 -18.68 -10.52 35.22
N HIS A 155 -19.14 -11.54 35.95
CA HIS A 155 -20.42 -12.22 35.72
C HIS A 155 -21.63 -11.33 36.06
N ARG A 156 -21.47 -10.35 36.96
CA ARG A 156 -22.57 -9.52 37.44
C ARG A 156 -22.94 -8.41 36.45
N GLN A 157 -24.21 -8.04 36.41
CA GLN A 157 -24.67 -6.91 35.63
C GLN A 157 -24.28 -5.58 36.32
N TRP A 158 -23.80 -4.60 35.54
CA TRP A 158 -23.47 -3.27 36.03
C TRP A 158 -24.69 -2.38 35.91
N GLU A 159 -25.31 -2.06 37.02
CA GLU A 159 -26.61 -1.36 37.05
C GLU A 159 -26.48 0.07 37.58
N GLY A 160 -25.29 0.44 38.05
CA GLY A 160 -24.98 1.77 38.57
C GLY A 160 -25.55 2.01 39.96
N ASN A 161 -26.88 2.16 40.07
CA ASN A 161 -27.55 2.54 41.32
C ASN A 161 -28.03 1.32 42.13
N TYR A 162 -27.07 0.62 42.74
CA TYR A 162 -27.36 -0.53 43.58
C TYR A 162 -28.06 -0.19 44.90
N LEU A 163 -27.89 1.04 45.41
CA LEU A 163 -28.54 1.49 46.65
C LEU A 163 -30.05 1.64 46.50
N ALA A 164 -30.55 1.89 45.29
CA ALA A 164 -31.96 1.95 44.98
C ALA A 164 -32.60 0.56 44.79
N LYS A 165 -31.84 -0.54 44.83
CA LYS A 165 -32.35 -1.89 44.60
C LYS A 165 -32.70 -2.56 45.91
N THR A 166 -33.97 -2.93 46.07
CA THR A 166 -34.47 -3.63 47.26
C THR A 166 -33.82 -5.00 47.48
N SER A 167 -33.32 -5.63 46.41
CA SER A 167 -32.60 -6.91 46.47
C SER A 167 -31.21 -6.82 47.12
N GLU A 168 -30.58 -5.64 47.08
CA GLU A 168 -29.23 -5.44 47.59
C GLU A 168 -29.17 -4.51 48.79
N ASN A 169 -30.14 -3.61 48.90
CA ASN A 169 -30.27 -2.68 50.00
C ASN A 169 -31.65 -2.85 50.65
N PRO A 170 -31.75 -3.39 51.87
CA PRO A 170 -33.03 -3.51 52.58
C PRO A 170 -33.67 -2.14 52.87
N GLN A 171 -32.88 -1.06 52.88
CA GLN A 171 -33.34 0.32 53.07
C GLN A 171 -33.51 1.08 51.75
N ALA A 172 -33.61 0.39 50.61
CA ALA A 172 -33.74 1.03 49.29
C ALA A 172 -34.89 2.05 49.21
N ALA A 173 -36.03 1.75 49.85
CA ALA A 173 -37.18 2.66 49.87
C ALA A 173 -36.88 3.98 50.62
N GLN A 174 -36.11 3.92 51.71
CA GLN A 174 -35.70 5.13 52.45
C GLN A 174 -34.71 5.94 51.62
N PHE A 175 -33.76 5.26 50.97
CA PHE A 175 -32.79 5.90 50.08
C PHE A 175 -33.48 6.63 48.91
N GLN A 176 -34.43 5.98 48.24
CA GLN A 176 -35.17 6.59 47.13
C GLN A 176 -35.93 7.85 47.59
N ARG A 177 -36.64 7.78 48.73
CA ARG A 177 -37.33 8.95 49.31
C ARG A 177 -36.38 10.11 49.64
N ALA A 178 -35.21 9.80 50.20
CA ALA A 178 -34.20 10.81 50.51
C ALA A 178 -33.64 11.47 49.24
N VAL A 179 -33.38 10.67 48.19
CA VAL A 179 -32.91 11.18 46.89
C VAL A 179 -33.98 12.05 46.22
N GLU A 180 -35.25 11.65 46.25
CA GLU A 180 -36.37 12.45 45.71
C GLU A 180 -36.50 13.79 46.44
N HIS A 181 -36.40 13.79 47.77
CA HIS A 181 -36.42 15.01 48.57
C HIS A 181 -35.25 15.96 48.22
N ILE A 182 -34.03 15.43 48.06
CA ILE A 182 -32.86 16.22 47.64
C ILE A 182 -33.09 16.81 46.22
N LYS A 183 -33.58 16.00 45.28
CA LYS A 183 -33.87 16.47 43.91
C LYS A 183 -34.89 17.60 43.89
N GLN A 184 -35.96 17.50 44.70
CA GLN A 184 -36.97 18.54 44.83
C GLN A 184 -36.41 19.82 45.44
N LYS A 185 -35.53 19.69 46.44
CA LYS A 185 -34.86 20.81 47.09
C LYS A 185 -33.88 21.55 46.16
N ASP A 186 -33.13 20.79 45.35
CA ASP A 186 -32.05 21.34 44.52
C ASP A 186 -32.48 21.67 43.08
N GLY A 187 -33.75 21.41 42.71
CA GLY A 187 -34.32 21.79 41.41
C GLY A 187 -33.76 21.03 40.20
N VAL A 188 -33.10 19.89 40.40
CA VAL A 188 -32.47 19.13 39.31
C VAL A 188 -33.49 18.15 38.71
N GLN A 189 -34.07 18.49 37.56
CA GLN A 189 -34.79 17.55 36.69
C GLN A 189 -33.82 16.93 35.67
N GLN A 190 -34.03 15.64 35.36
CA GLN A 190 -33.17 14.85 34.45
C GLN A 190 -33.18 15.37 33.01
#